data_AF-A0A7I9ZDG8-F1
#
_entry.id   AF-A0A7I9ZDG8-F1
#
_cell.length_a   1.000
_cell.length_b   1.000
_cell.length_c   1.000
_cell.angle_alpha   90.00
_cell.angle_beta   90.00
_cell.angle_gamma   90.00
#
_symmetry.space_group_name_H-M   'P 1'
#
loop_
_entity.id
_entity.type
_entity.pdbx_description
1 polymer ?
#
loop_
_entity_poly.entity_id
_entity_poly.type
_entity_poly.pdbx_seq_one_letter_code
_entity_poly.pdbx_strand_id
1 'polypeptide(L)'
;MRSYTRPLRAVAVLAISAGIAACGPSGTDNQLVVQDDHHVLDRFTLAQLQQLPQVEVATPQSHGAPVQKGPSVRSILNAAGAADATRVRVEGRDPAQTLVAAALDDQTILSFTKRNTLKLTGAKLRRDQWVRDVTALVVNP
;
A
#
# COMPACT_ATOMS: atom_id res chain seq x y z
N MET A 1 -52.92 24.77 -54.64
CA MET A 1 -53.07 25.29 -53.25
C MET A 1 -53.10 24.10 -52.29
N ARG A 2 -52.49 24.24 -51.10
CA ARG A 2 -52.24 23.25 -50.02
C ARG A 2 -50.90 22.53 -50.15
N SER A 3 -49.78 23.13 -49.74
CA SER A 3 -49.32 23.49 -48.38
C SER A 3 -48.43 22.40 -47.78
N TYR A 4 -47.13 22.69 -47.82
CA TYR A 4 -46.05 22.06 -47.06
C TYR A 4 -46.27 22.23 -45.56
N THR A 5 -46.11 21.15 -44.80
CA THR A 5 -45.79 21.25 -43.36
C THR A 5 -45.10 19.96 -42.90
N ARG A 6 -43.79 20.04 -42.73
CA ARG A 6 -43.07 19.26 -41.71
C ARG A 6 -42.88 20.21 -40.52
N PRO A 7 -43.04 19.72 -39.29
CA PRO A 7 -42.04 20.12 -38.31
C PRO A 7 -41.54 18.96 -37.43
N LEU A 8 -40.21 18.92 -37.35
CA LEU A 8 -39.40 18.87 -36.13
C LEU A 8 -39.65 17.73 -35.13
N ARG A 9 -38.84 16.68 -35.25
CA ARG A 9 -38.49 15.78 -34.15
C ARG A 9 -37.57 16.53 -33.17
N ALA A 10 -38.12 16.99 -32.05
CA ALA A 10 -37.31 17.40 -30.89
C ALA A 10 -36.86 16.13 -30.15
N VAL A 11 -35.59 15.76 -30.29
CA VAL A 11 -34.95 14.76 -29.42
C VAL A 11 -34.40 15.52 -28.22
N ALA A 12 -35.12 15.47 -27.10
CA ALA A 12 -34.62 15.97 -25.83
C ALA A 12 -33.55 14.99 -25.31
N VAL A 13 -32.30 15.45 -25.29
CA VAL A 13 -31.17 14.77 -24.65
C VAL A 13 -31.35 14.88 -23.14
N LEU A 14 -31.70 13.77 -22.48
CA LEU A 14 -31.70 13.68 -21.03
C LEU A 14 -30.32 13.20 -20.57
N ALA A 15 -29.43 14.14 -20.26
CA ALA A 15 -28.17 13.86 -19.59
C ALA A 15 -28.44 13.67 -18.09
N ILE A 16 -28.50 12.42 -17.63
CA ILE A 16 -28.49 12.10 -16.20
C ILE A 16 -27.03 11.90 -15.80
N SER A 17 -26.34 13.00 -15.50
CA SER A 17 -25.07 12.97 -14.78
C SER A 17 -25.36 12.80 -13.28
N ALA A 18 -25.66 11.56 -12.88
CA ALA A 18 -25.63 11.15 -11.48
C ALA A 18 -24.16 10.98 -11.06
N GLY A 19 -23.48 12.11 -10.82
CA GLY A 19 -22.21 12.14 -10.12
C GLY A 19 -22.46 11.79 -8.67
N ILE A 20 -22.44 10.49 -8.34
CA ILE A 20 -22.39 10.04 -6.95
C ILE A 20 -21.00 10.46 -6.45
N ALA A 21 -20.94 11.60 -5.79
CA ALA A 21 -19.80 11.97 -4.97
C ALA A 21 -19.71 10.91 -3.86
N ALA A 22 -18.91 9.88 -4.10
CA ALA A 22 -18.50 8.94 -3.08
C ALA A 22 -17.68 9.74 -2.06
N CYS A 23 -18.37 10.31 -1.07
CA CYS A 23 -17.76 10.68 0.20
C CYS A 23 -17.40 9.37 0.89
N GLY A 24 -16.28 8.78 0.47
CA GLY A 24 -15.61 7.78 1.27
C GLY A 24 -15.24 8.44 2.60
N PRO A 25 -15.37 7.75 3.74
CA PRO A 25 -14.90 8.31 4.99
C PRO A 25 -13.43 8.65 4.83
N SER A 26 -13.10 9.93 4.90
CA SER A 26 -11.74 10.43 5.10
C SER A 26 -11.34 10.13 6.54
N GLY A 27 -11.30 8.84 6.86
CA GLY A 27 -10.55 8.32 7.98
C GLY A 27 -9.10 8.28 7.55
N THR A 28 -8.21 8.84 8.36
CA THR A 28 -6.80 8.48 8.37
C THR A 28 -6.68 7.00 8.77
N ASP A 29 -7.15 6.10 7.90
CA ASP A 29 -6.84 4.70 8.00
C ASP A 29 -5.32 4.58 7.88
N ASN A 30 -4.70 3.76 8.72
CA ASN A 30 -3.28 3.44 8.66
C ASN A 30 -2.98 2.78 7.31
N GLN A 31 -2.76 3.61 6.30
CA GLN A 31 -2.40 3.19 4.96
C GLN A 31 -0.88 3.14 4.85
N LEU A 32 -0.41 2.14 4.12
CA LEU A 32 0.95 2.08 3.63
C LEU A 32 1.01 2.77 2.27
N VAL A 33 1.89 3.74 2.12
CA VAL A 33 2.16 4.39 0.84
C VAL A 33 3.41 3.77 0.22
N VAL A 34 3.33 3.36 -1.04
CA VAL A 34 4.50 3.01 -1.84
C VAL A 34 4.72 4.14 -2.83
N GLN A 35 5.91 4.73 -2.83
CA GLN A 35 6.21 5.93 -3.62
C GLN A 35 7.66 5.91 -4.08
N ASP A 36 7.96 6.62 -5.16
CA ASP A 36 9.31 7.14 -5.42
C ASP A 36 9.45 8.55 -4.81
N ASP A 37 10.57 9.24 -5.04
CA ASP A 37 10.83 10.57 -4.48
C ASP A 37 9.78 11.64 -4.87
N HIS A 38 9.01 11.43 -5.93
CA HIS A 38 8.16 12.45 -6.53
C HIS A 38 6.71 11.99 -6.77
N HIS A 39 6.45 10.69 -6.72
CA HIS A 39 5.17 10.10 -7.11
C HIS A 39 4.78 8.92 -6.23
N VAL A 40 3.52 8.92 -5.80
CA VAL A 40 2.89 7.76 -5.16
C VAL A 40 2.57 6.71 -6.21
N LEU A 41 3.17 5.53 -6.09
CA LEU A 41 2.94 4.39 -6.96
C LEU A 41 1.65 3.65 -6.56
N ASP A 42 1.45 3.43 -5.26
CA ASP A 42 0.24 2.78 -4.75
C ASP A 42 -0.02 3.11 -3.26
N ARG A 43 -1.25 2.83 -2.79
CA ARG A 43 -1.69 2.96 -1.41
C ARG A 43 -2.42 1.69 -0.98
N PHE A 44 -1.95 1.08 0.11
CA PHE A 44 -2.57 -0.10 0.67
C PHE A 44 -3.19 0.18 2.03
N THR A 45 -4.47 -0.16 2.18
CA THR A 45 -5.09 -0.38 3.49
C THR A 45 -4.53 -1.66 4.13
N LEU A 46 -4.66 -1.78 5.45
CA LEU A 46 -4.30 -3.02 6.15
C LEU A 46 -5.07 -4.23 5.62
N ALA A 47 -6.34 -4.06 5.27
CA ALA A 47 -7.16 -5.13 4.71
C ALA A 47 -6.60 -5.64 3.36
N GLN A 48 -6.18 -4.73 2.47
CA GLN A 48 -5.52 -5.10 1.21
C GLN A 48 -4.19 -5.81 1.45
N LEU A 49 -3.38 -5.34 2.40
CA LEU A 49 -2.12 -6.00 2.77
C LEU A 49 -2.34 -7.42 3.32
N GLN A 50 -3.46 -7.69 3.98
CA GLN A 50 -3.83 -9.02 4.46
C GLN A 50 -4.20 -9.99 3.32
N GLN A 51 -4.61 -9.47 2.15
CA GLN A 51 -4.91 -10.28 0.97
C GLN A 51 -3.64 -10.67 0.18
N LEU A 52 -2.52 -9.97 0.40
CA LEU A 52 -1.22 -10.36 -0.17
C LEU A 52 -0.74 -11.68 0.44
N PRO A 53 0.17 -12.43 -0.23
CA PRO A 53 0.76 -13.65 0.33
C PRO A 53 1.35 -13.40 1.72
N GLN A 54 0.83 -14.11 2.73
CA GLN A 54 1.25 -14.00 4.12
C GLN A 54 2.33 -15.02 4.43
N VAL A 55 3.37 -14.60 5.15
CA VAL A 55 4.42 -15.49 5.64
C VAL A 55 4.59 -15.34 7.15
N GLU A 56 5.00 -16.42 7.81
CA GLU A 56 5.36 -16.42 9.22
C GLU A 56 6.88 -16.49 9.36
N VAL A 57 7.45 -15.59 10.15
CA VAL A 57 8.89 -15.46 10.34
C VAL A 57 9.22 -15.58 11.82
N ALA A 58 10.07 -16.54 12.15
CA ALA A 58 10.63 -16.66 13.48
C ALA A 58 11.55 -15.47 13.77
N THR A 59 11.31 -14.82 14.90
CA THR A 59 12.08 -13.69 15.43
C THR A 59 12.40 -13.95 16.91
N PRO A 60 13.26 -14.94 17.23
CA PRO A 60 13.62 -15.25 18.61
C PRO A 60 14.26 -14.05 19.33
N GLN A 61 14.83 -13.11 18.57
CA GLN A 61 15.29 -11.83 19.09
C GLN A 61 14.16 -10.87 19.48
N SER A 62 12.89 -11.21 19.34
CA SER A 62 11.76 -10.41 19.84
C SER A 62 11.60 -10.59 21.35
N HIS A 63 11.44 -9.51 22.11
CA HIS A 63 10.92 -9.60 23.49
C HIS A 63 9.39 -9.74 23.53
N GLY A 64 8.71 -9.55 22.40
CA GLY A 64 7.27 -9.70 22.27
C GLY A 64 6.93 -11.06 21.67
N ALA A 65 6.23 -11.06 20.54
CA ALA A 65 5.92 -12.30 19.83
C ALA A 65 7.19 -12.90 19.17
N PRO A 66 7.53 -14.16 19.47
CA PRO A 66 8.70 -14.84 18.88
C PRO A 66 8.47 -15.24 17.42
N VAL A 67 7.23 -15.16 16.93
CA VAL A 67 6.85 -15.34 15.52
C VAL A 67 6.11 -14.08 15.07
N GLN A 68 6.39 -13.63 13.86
CA GLN A 68 5.77 -12.46 13.22
C GLN A 68 5.10 -12.89 11.93
N LYS A 69 3.97 -12.27 11.59
CA LYS A 69 3.19 -12.60 10.39
C LYS A 69 2.85 -11.35 9.59
N GLY A 70 3.01 -11.43 8.28
CA GLY A 70 2.69 -10.36 7.35
C GLY A 70 3.14 -10.68 5.92
N PRO A 71 2.84 -9.81 4.95
CA PRO A 71 3.43 -9.90 3.62
C PRO A 71 4.93 -9.55 3.64
N SER A 72 5.69 -10.13 2.71
CA SER A 72 7.08 -9.72 2.49
C SER A 72 7.14 -8.32 1.88
N VAL A 73 8.20 -7.56 2.19
CA VAL A 73 8.41 -6.25 1.56
C VAL A 73 8.47 -6.39 0.04
N ARG A 74 9.09 -7.47 -0.45
CA ARG A 74 9.15 -7.81 -1.88
C ARG A 74 7.76 -7.98 -2.50
N SER A 75 6.83 -8.71 -1.86
CA SER A 75 5.50 -8.93 -2.42
C SER A 75 4.67 -7.64 -2.48
N ILE A 76 4.85 -6.74 -1.50
CA ILE A 76 4.23 -5.41 -1.50
C ILE A 76 4.75 -4.57 -2.66
N LEU A 77 6.07 -4.54 -2.88
CA LEU A 77 6.67 -3.79 -3.99
C LEU A 77 6.18 -4.32 -5.34
N ASN A 78 6.10 -5.64 -5.50
CA ASN A 78 5.56 -6.25 -6.72
C ASN A 78 4.10 -5.85 -6.95
N ALA A 79 3.27 -5.86 -5.90
CA ALA A 79 1.87 -5.44 -5.99
C ALA A 79 1.73 -3.96 -6.37
N ALA A 80 2.66 -3.12 -5.91
CA ALA A 80 2.73 -1.69 -6.23
C ALA A 80 3.36 -1.37 -7.60
N GLY A 81 3.75 -2.38 -8.40
CA GLY A 81 4.45 -2.18 -9.67
C GLY A 81 5.91 -1.71 -9.54
N ALA A 82 6.52 -1.88 -8.36
CA ALA A 82 7.88 -1.44 -8.03
C ALA A 82 8.89 -2.60 -7.93
N ALA A 83 8.69 -3.68 -8.69
CA ALA A 83 9.53 -4.88 -8.66
C ALA A 83 11.00 -4.60 -9.03
N ASP A 84 11.23 -3.60 -9.89
CA ASP A 84 12.55 -3.22 -10.40
C ASP A 84 13.28 -2.22 -9.49
N ALA A 85 12.74 -1.91 -8.31
CA ALA A 85 13.41 -1.06 -7.34
C ALA A 85 14.78 -1.67 -6.96
N THR A 86 15.79 -0.80 -6.79
CA THR A 86 17.15 -1.19 -6.38
C THR A 86 17.38 -0.99 -4.89
N ARG A 87 16.70 0.01 -4.32
CA ARG A 87 16.73 0.38 -2.91
C ARG A 87 15.34 0.71 -2.43
N VAL A 88 15.08 0.44 -1.16
CA VAL A 88 13.79 0.73 -0.52
C VAL A 88 14.06 1.29 0.85
N ARG A 89 13.62 2.51 1.09
CA ARG A 89 13.62 3.14 2.41
C ARG A 89 12.26 2.91 3.07
N VAL A 90 12.30 2.28 4.23
CA VAL A 90 11.13 1.97 5.04
C VAL A 90 11.00 3.05 6.13
N GLU A 91 9.88 3.78 6.11
CA GLU A 91 9.64 4.91 7.01
C GLU A 91 8.52 4.59 8.00
N GLY A 92 8.68 5.08 9.22
CA GLY A 92 7.73 4.92 10.30
C GLY A 92 8.20 5.70 11.53
N ARG A 93 7.75 5.28 12.72
CA ARG A 93 8.07 5.95 13.98
C ARG A 93 9.54 5.84 14.39
N ASP A 94 10.17 4.72 14.10
CA ASP A 94 11.58 4.48 14.45
C ASP A 94 12.51 4.95 13.32
N PRO A 95 13.83 5.07 13.55
CA PRO A 95 14.76 5.46 12.50
C PRO A 95 14.59 4.63 11.22
N ALA A 96 14.31 5.32 10.12
CA ALA A 96 14.05 4.68 8.84
C ALA A 96 15.22 3.81 8.39
N GLN A 97 14.91 2.71 7.71
CA GLN A 97 15.90 1.75 7.22
C GLN A 97 15.92 1.75 5.71
N THR A 98 17.09 1.88 5.10
CA THR A 98 17.24 1.68 3.65
C THR A 98 17.82 0.30 3.39
N LEU A 99 17.05 -0.51 2.67
CA LEU A 99 17.37 -1.88 2.31
C LEU A 99 17.75 -1.95 0.84
N VAL A 100 18.70 -2.82 0.51
CA VAL A 100 19.01 -3.16 -0.88
C VAL A 100 17.95 -4.15 -1.37
N ALA A 101 17.26 -3.82 -2.45
CA ALA A 101 16.12 -4.61 -2.93
C ALA A 101 16.53 -6.05 -3.31
N ALA A 102 17.71 -6.23 -3.91
CA ALA A 102 18.26 -7.54 -4.23
C ALA A 102 18.50 -8.43 -2.99
N ALA A 103 18.63 -7.83 -1.80
CA ALA A 103 18.80 -8.55 -0.53
C ALA A 103 17.47 -8.78 0.20
N LEU A 104 16.37 -8.17 -0.24
CA LEU A 104 15.04 -8.46 0.30
C LEU A 104 14.71 -9.89 -0.04
N ASP A 105 14.46 -10.72 0.97
CA ASP A 105 13.95 -12.07 0.84
C ASP A 105 12.51 -12.15 1.37
N ASP A 106 11.93 -13.34 1.31
CA ASP A 106 10.57 -13.55 1.82
C ASP A 106 10.53 -13.55 3.36
N GLN A 107 11.66 -13.38 4.06
CA GLN A 107 11.73 -13.29 5.52
C GLN A 107 11.84 -11.84 6.03
N THR A 108 11.89 -10.86 5.13
CA THR A 108 11.80 -9.44 5.46
C THR A 108 10.38 -8.97 5.21
N ILE A 109 9.63 -8.73 6.28
CA ILE A 109 8.18 -8.56 6.24
C ILE A 109 7.72 -7.25 6.87
N LEU A 110 6.51 -6.83 6.50
CA LEU A 110 5.73 -5.87 7.29
C LEU A 110 4.71 -6.64 8.11
N SER A 111 4.97 -6.86 9.40
CA SER A 111 4.05 -7.57 10.29
C SER A 111 2.95 -6.68 10.84
N PHE A 112 1.76 -7.25 11.03
CA PHE A 112 0.64 -6.56 11.66
C PHE A 112 0.80 -6.53 13.18
N THR A 113 0.63 -5.35 13.78
CA THR A 113 0.66 -5.19 15.24
C THR A 113 -0.74 -5.27 15.84
N LYS A 114 -0.82 -5.52 17.16
CA LYS A 114 -2.09 -5.48 17.91
C LYS A 114 -2.78 -4.11 17.89
N ARG A 115 -2.08 -3.04 17.48
CA ARG A 115 -2.62 -1.68 17.36
C ARG A 115 -3.10 -1.35 15.95
N ASN A 116 -3.24 -2.36 15.08
CA ASN A 116 -3.55 -2.16 13.66
C ASN A 116 -2.54 -1.21 12.99
N THR A 117 -1.25 -1.44 13.23
CA THR A 117 -0.15 -0.76 12.54
C THR A 117 0.76 -1.79 11.88
N LEU A 118 1.70 -1.33 11.07
CA LEU A 118 2.71 -2.17 10.42
C LEU A 118 4.05 -2.08 11.14
N LYS A 119 4.83 -3.15 11.10
CA LYS A 119 6.20 -3.19 11.63
C LYS A 119 7.12 -3.90 10.65
N LEU A 120 8.19 -3.23 10.23
CA LEU A 120 9.31 -3.89 9.55
C LEU A 120 10.04 -4.82 10.52
N THR A 121 10.15 -6.09 10.13
CA THR A 121 10.84 -7.10 10.93
C THR A 121 11.32 -8.24 10.02
N GLY A 122 12.23 -9.06 10.52
CA GLY A 122 12.67 -10.26 9.80
C GLY A 122 13.72 -11.05 10.57
N ALA A 123 13.96 -12.29 10.16
CA ALA A 123 14.94 -13.16 10.81
C ALA A 123 16.37 -12.61 10.70
N LYS A 124 16.69 -11.95 9.57
CA LYS A 124 18.02 -11.38 9.28
C LYS A 124 18.17 -9.92 9.74
N LEU A 125 17.09 -9.29 10.20
CA LEU A 125 17.14 -7.93 10.72
C LEU A 125 17.42 -7.97 12.23
N ARG A 126 18.45 -7.22 12.64
CA ARG A 126 18.65 -6.93 14.06
C ARG A 126 17.49 -6.08 14.57
N ARG A 127 17.24 -6.15 15.88
CA ARG A 127 16.10 -5.48 16.49
C ARG A 127 16.16 -3.95 16.39
N ASP A 128 17.36 -3.37 16.39
CA ASP A 128 17.61 -1.94 16.17
C ASP A 128 17.27 -1.49 14.74
N GLN A 129 17.14 -2.44 13.81
CA GLN A 129 16.72 -2.20 12.42
C GLN A 129 15.21 -2.42 12.22
N TRP A 130 14.45 -2.70 13.28
CA TRP A 130 12.99 -2.82 13.14
C TRP A 130 12.37 -1.44 13.15
N VAL A 131 11.45 -1.20 12.22
CA VAL A 131 10.71 0.06 12.12
C VAL A 131 9.27 -0.20 12.50
N ARG A 132 8.77 0.45 13.55
CA ARG A 132 7.38 0.35 13.98
C ARG A 132 6.53 1.46 13.38
N ASP A 133 5.24 1.17 13.31
CA ASP A 133 4.23 2.07 12.81
C ASP A 133 4.64 2.58 11.41
N VAL A 134 5.00 1.62 10.54
CA VAL A 134 5.45 1.87 9.16
C VAL A 134 4.31 2.49 8.36
N THR A 135 4.60 3.59 7.69
CA THR A 135 3.64 4.35 6.88
C THR A 135 4.05 4.47 5.42
N ALA A 136 5.35 4.30 5.09
CA ALA A 136 5.81 4.42 3.71
C ALA A 136 6.94 3.45 3.34
N LEU A 137 6.94 3.04 2.08
CA LEU A 137 8.06 2.47 1.35
C LEU A 137 8.45 3.44 0.24
N VAL A 138 9.61 4.09 0.38
CA VAL A 138 10.17 4.97 -0.66
C VAL A 138 11.15 4.17 -1.50
N VAL A 139 10.86 4.00 -2.79
CA VAL A 139 11.68 3.23 -3.72
C VAL A 139 12.67 4.13 -4.45
N ASN A 140 13.88 3.62 -4.64
CA ASN A 140 15.00 4.34 -5.27
C ASN A 140 15.26 5.77 -4.72
N PRO A 141 15.31 5.96 -3.38
CA PRO A 141 15.67 7.24 -2.76
C PRO A 141 17.18 7.53 -2.83
#